data_AF-A0A1I4B221-F1
#
_entry.id   AF-A0A1I4B221-F1
#
_cell.length_a   1.000
_cell.length_b   1.000
_cell.length_c   1.000
_cell.angle_alpha   90.00
_cell.angle_beta   90.00
_cell.angle_gamma   90.00
#
_symmetry.space_group_name_H-M   'P 1'
#
loop_
_entity.id
_entity.type
_entity.pdbx_description
1 polymer ?
#
loop_
_entity_poly.entity_id
_entity_poly.type
_entity_poly.pdbx_seq_one_letter_code
_entity_poly.pdbx_strand_id
1 'polypeptide(L)'
;MIPIIRQTVKPDSIVYTDTWRSYNALDVSEFKHYRINHSKLFADKQNHINGIENFWNQAKRHLRRFNGIPKEHFHLFLKECEWRFNNSDPKSQLKQLTQWVKANMG
;
A
#
# COMPACT_ATOMS: atom_id res chain seq x y z
N MET A 1 -14.06 7.70 3.70
CA MET A 1 -13.34 6.41 3.63
C MET A 1 -14.17 5.33 2.93
N ILE A 2 -15.34 4.96 3.46
CA ILE A 2 -16.22 3.91 2.87
C ILE A 2 -16.49 4.05 1.36
N PRO A 3 -16.77 5.24 0.79
CA PRO A 3 -17.02 5.36 -0.65
C PRO A 3 -15.87 4.88 -1.53
N ILE A 4 -14.62 5.14 -1.12
CA ILE A 4 -13.42 4.72 -1.86
C ILE A 4 -13.26 3.19 -1.77
N ILE A 5 -13.48 2.63 -0.58
CA ILE A 5 -13.39 1.17 -0.36
C ILE A 5 -14.43 0.45 -1.24
N ARG A 6 -15.67 0.94 -1.30
CA ARG A 6 -16.72 0.37 -2.16
C ARG A 6 -16.40 0.38 -3.65
N GLN A 7 -15.67 1.39 -4.11
CA GLN A 7 -15.24 1.49 -5.51
C GLN A 7 -14.07 0.55 -5.85
N THR A 8 -13.29 0.14 -4.86
CA THR A 8 -12.00 -0.54 -5.07
C THR A 8 -11.98 -1.97 -4.58
N VAL A 9 -12.84 -2.31 -3.61
CA VAL A 9 -12.89 -3.61 -2.96
C VAL A 9 -14.22 -4.27 -3.31
N LYS A 10 -14.15 -5.52 -3.76
CA LYS A 10 -15.33 -6.33 -4.06
C LYS A 10 -16.20 -6.49 -2.80
N PRO A 11 -17.54 -6.34 -2.89
CA PRO A 11 -18.45 -6.65 -1.78
C PRO A 11 -18.21 -8.05 -1.21
N ASP A 12 -18.52 -8.25 0.08
CA ASP A 12 -18.28 -9.49 0.86
C ASP A 12 -16.81 -9.90 1.05
N SER A 13 -15.85 -9.09 0.59
CA SER A 13 -14.43 -9.32 0.86
C SER A 13 -14.12 -9.23 2.36
N ILE A 14 -13.04 -9.92 2.76
CA ILE A 14 -12.50 -9.82 4.11
C ILE A 14 -11.54 -8.63 4.18
N VAL A 15 -11.76 -7.72 5.13
CA VAL A 15 -10.96 -6.52 5.34
C VAL A 15 -10.30 -6.60 6.72
N TYR A 16 -8.97 -6.47 6.74
CA TYR A 16 -8.18 -6.42 7.97
C TYR A 16 -7.66 -5.00 8.21
N THR A 17 -7.88 -4.44 9.39
CA THR A 17 -7.37 -3.11 9.77
C THR A 17 -6.78 -3.10 11.18
N ASP A 18 -6.09 -2.02 11.54
CA ASP A 18 -5.79 -1.76 12.94
C ASP A 18 -7.05 -1.37 13.73
N THR A 19 -6.89 -1.05 15.01
CA THR A 19 -7.99 -0.69 15.92
C THR A 19 -8.34 0.81 15.91
N TRP A 20 -7.96 1.57 14.88
CA TRP A 20 -8.26 3.00 14.83
C TRP A 20 -9.76 3.26 14.58
N ARG A 21 -10.34 4.21 15.31
CA ARG A 21 -11.80 4.48 15.34
C ARG A 21 -12.39 4.87 13.99
N SER A 22 -11.59 5.41 13.07
CA SER A 22 -12.04 5.77 11.72
C SER A 22 -12.52 4.55 10.92
N TYR A 23 -12.05 3.35 11.26
CA TYR A 23 -12.47 2.07 10.67
C TYR A 23 -13.78 1.53 11.27
N ASN A 24 -14.41 2.19 12.24
CA ASN A 24 -15.68 1.74 12.83
C ASN A 24 -16.81 1.59 11.80
N ALA A 25 -16.79 2.41 10.74
CA ALA A 25 -17.77 2.30 9.67
C ALA A 25 -17.69 0.97 8.89
N LEU A 26 -16.59 0.22 9.00
CA LEU A 26 -16.47 -1.11 8.38
C LEU A 26 -17.24 -2.19 9.15
N ASP A 27 -17.50 -2.01 10.46
CA ASP A 27 -18.26 -2.98 11.27
C ASP A 27 -19.73 -3.09 10.85
N VAL A 28 -20.27 -2.02 10.26
CA VAL A 28 -21.66 -1.91 9.81
C VAL A 28 -21.79 -1.87 8.27
N SER A 29 -20.73 -2.28 7.58
CA SER A 29 -20.66 -2.31 6.12
C SER A 29 -20.91 -3.71 5.57
N GLU A 30 -20.97 -3.81 4.25
CA GLU A 30 -21.04 -5.07 3.49
C GLU A 30 -19.75 -5.91 3.49
N PHE A 31 -18.75 -5.55 4.31
CA PHE A 31 -17.46 -6.23 4.37
C PHE A 31 -17.32 -7.09 5.63
N LYS A 32 -16.61 -8.21 5.52
CA LYS A 32 -16.22 -9.01 6.70
C LYS A 32 -15.01 -8.35 7.34
N HIS A 33 -15.24 -7.58 8.41
CA HIS A 33 -14.21 -6.77 9.03
C HIS A 33 -13.55 -7.46 10.22
N TYR A 34 -12.22 -7.54 10.21
CA TYR A 34 -11.41 -8.03 11.31
C TYR A 34 -10.40 -6.98 11.75
N ARG A 35 -10.29 -6.77 13.07
CA ARG A 35 -9.34 -5.83 13.66
C ARG A 35 -8.13 -6.56 14.23
N ILE A 36 -6.96 -6.00 13.95
CA ILE A 36 -5.68 -6.47 14.47
C ILE A 36 -5.17 -5.45 15.46
N ASN A 37 -5.01 -5.88 16.71
CA ASN A 37 -4.51 -5.03 17.78
C ASN A 37 -3.01 -5.26 17.98
N HIS A 38 -2.18 -4.43 17.35
CA HIS A 38 -0.72 -4.48 17.48
C HIS A 38 -0.19 -4.31 18.91
N SER A 39 -0.99 -3.80 19.86
CA SER A 39 -0.59 -3.70 21.27
C SER A 39 -0.80 -5.00 22.06
N LYS A 40 -1.55 -5.96 21.52
CA LYS A 40 -1.90 -7.22 22.22
C LYS A 40 -1.48 -8.48 21.45
N LEU A 41 -1.54 -8.46 20.12
CA LEU A 41 -1.19 -9.57 19.26
C LEU A 41 -0.50 -9.01 18.00
N PHE A 42 0.78 -9.35 17.79
CA PHE A 42 1.52 -8.97 16.58
C PHE A 42 1.00 -9.67 15.31
N ALA A 43 0.25 -10.77 15.47
CA ALA A 43 -0.51 -11.45 14.43
C ALA A 43 -1.59 -12.34 15.08
N ASP A 44 -2.75 -12.49 14.44
CA ASP A 44 -3.67 -13.60 14.71
C ASP A 44 -3.57 -14.61 13.56
N LYS A 45 -2.64 -15.58 13.69
CA LYS A 45 -2.33 -16.58 12.64
C LYS A 45 -1.87 -15.91 11.33
N GLN A 46 -2.51 -16.22 10.19
CA GLN A 46 -2.20 -15.61 8.87
C GLN A 46 -2.86 -14.23 8.67
N ASN A 47 -3.64 -13.75 9.64
CA ASN A 47 -4.30 -12.46 9.57
C ASN A 47 -3.36 -11.42 10.17
N HIS A 48 -2.65 -10.67 9.32
CA HIS A 48 -1.78 -9.58 9.73
C HIS A 48 -1.79 -8.43 8.71
N ILE A 49 -1.64 -7.18 9.18
CA ILE A 49 -1.48 -6.00 8.31
C ILE A 49 -0.02 -5.61 8.06
N ASN A 50 0.93 -6.47 8.46
CA ASN A 50 2.38 -6.24 8.35
C ASN A 50 2.84 -5.87 6.92
N GLY A 51 2.18 -6.42 5.89
CA GLY A 51 2.52 -6.12 4.50
C GLY A 51 2.32 -4.65 4.15
N ILE A 52 1.16 -4.07 4.51
CA ILE A 52 0.87 -2.66 4.23
C ILE A 52 1.70 -1.72 5.11
N GLU A 53 2.00 -2.13 6.34
CA GLU A 53 2.91 -1.37 7.21
C GLU A 53 4.34 -1.34 6.66
N ASN A 54 4.85 -2.49 6.21
CA ASN A 54 6.17 -2.60 5.58
C ASN A 54 6.24 -1.75 4.30
N PHE A 55 5.21 -1.82 3.46
CA PHE A 55 5.11 -0.96 2.26
C PHE A 55 5.24 0.51 2.63
N TRP A 56 4.44 1.01 3.58
CA TRP A 56 4.49 2.41 3.97
C TRP A 56 5.82 2.80 4.61
N ASN A 57 6.47 1.90 5.36
CA ASN A 57 7.78 2.16 5.93
C ASN A 57 8.85 2.34 4.84
N GLN A 58 8.86 1.49 3.82
CA GLN A 58 9.77 1.62 2.67
C GLN A 58 9.45 2.84 1.82
N ALA A 59 8.17 3.07 1.49
CA ALA A 59 7.74 4.24 0.73
C ALA A 59 8.13 5.54 1.42
N LYS A 60 7.84 5.70 2.72
CA LYS A 60 8.26 6.88 3.50
C LYS A 60 9.79 7.08 3.44
N ARG A 61 10.58 6.02 3.60
CA ARG A 61 12.04 6.10 3.54
C ARG A 61 12.53 6.56 2.16
N HIS A 62 11.93 6.04 1.09
CA HIS A 62 12.25 6.44 -0.28
C HIS A 62 11.87 7.91 -0.53
N LEU A 63 10.63 8.29 -0.21
CA LEU A 63 10.08 9.61 -0.50
C LEU A 63 10.75 10.74 0.29
N ARG A 64 11.24 10.47 1.51
CA ARG A 64 12.00 11.45 2.32
C ARG A 64 13.26 11.98 1.62
N ARG A 65 13.81 11.23 0.65
CA ARG A 65 15.03 11.63 -0.09
C ARG A 65 14.80 12.82 -1.03
N PHE A 66 13.55 13.13 -1.36
CA PHE A 66 13.22 14.19 -2.32
C PHE A 66 13.01 15.56 -1.67
N ASN A 67 13.06 15.67 -0.32
CA ASN A 67 12.86 16.94 0.42
C ASN A 67 11.55 17.68 0.09
N GLY A 68 10.52 16.93 -0.31
CA GLY A 68 9.24 17.48 -0.76
C GLY A 68 8.91 17.00 -2.18
N ILE A 69 7.65 16.74 -2.43
CA ILE A 69 7.15 16.28 -3.72
C ILE A 69 5.93 17.16 -4.05
N PRO A 70 5.88 17.77 -5.25
CA PRO A 70 4.70 18.52 -5.69
C PRO A 70 3.44 17.65 -5.60
N LYS A 71 2.35 18.22 -5.09
CA LYS A 71 1.10 17.49 -4.84
C LYS A 71 0.54 16.89 -6.13
N GLU A 72 0.72 17.59 -7.24
CA GLU A 72 0.26 17.21 -8.58
C GLU A 72 0.90 15.90 -9.03
N HIS A 73 2.18 15.69 -8.68
CA HIS A 73 2.95 14.52 -9.09
C HIS A 73 3.01 13.41 -8.05
N PHE A 74 2.55 13.67 -6.81
CA PHE A 74 2.67 12.73 -5.70
C PHE A 74 2.13 11.32 -6.01
N HIS A 75 1.04 11.23 -6.78
CA HIS A 75 0.46 9.95 -7.19
C HIS A 75 1.42 9.11 -8.06
N LEU A 76 2.25 9.73 -8.91
CA LEU A 76 3.26 9.04 -9.72
C LEU A 76 4.39 8.47 -8.84
N PHE A 77 4.83 9.24 -7.84
CA PHE A 77 5.84 8.78 -6.88
C PHE A 77 5.33 7.61 -6.02
N LEU A 78 4.05 7.63 -5.63
CA LEU A 78 3.44 6.49 -4.96
C LEU A 78 3.36 5.26 -5.87
N LYS A 79 3.05 5.44 -7.17
CA LYS A 79 3.07 4.35 -8.15
C LYS A 79 4.47 3.77 -8.37
N GLU A 80 5.50 4.60 -8.36
CA GLU A 80 6.89 4.12 -8.37
C GLU A 80 7.20 3.30 -7.11
N CYS A 81 6.80 3.76 -5.92
CA CYS A 81 7.00 3.01 -4.68
C CYS A 81 6.29 1.65 -4.71
N GLU A 82 5.05 1.59 -5.22
CA GLU A 82 4.31 0.34 -5.44
C GLU A 82 5.07 -0.61 -6.37
N TRP A 83 5.53 -0.11 -7.52
CA TRP A 83 6.30 -0.91 -8.48
C TRP A 83 7.59 -1.45 -7.85
N ARG A 84 8.36 -0.62 -7.13
CA ARG A 84 9.59 -1.05 -6.46
C ARG A 84 9.35 -2.08 -5.37
N PHE A 85 8.27 -1.92 -4.60
CA PHE A 85 7.91 -2.86 -3.53
C PHE A 85 7.56 -4.25 -4.09
N ASN A 86 6.80 -4.29 -5.18
CA ASN A 86 6.40 -5.55 -5.84
C ASN A 86 7.52 -6.17 -6.69
N ASN A 87 8.56 -5.41 -7.04
CA ASN A 87 9.70 -5.85 -7.84
C ASN A 87 11.01 -5.60 -7.07
N SER A 88 11.21 -6.26 -5.94
CA SER A 88 12.26 -5.89 -4.97
C SER A 88 13.71 -6.12 -5.43
N ASP A 89 13.95 -6.93 -6.47
CA ASP A 89 15.30 -7.22 -6.98
C ASP A 89 15.87 -6.03 -7.80
N PRO A 90 16.98 -5.40 -7.36
CA PRO A 90 17.55 -4.25 -8.05
C PRO A 90 18.03 -4.55 -9.47
N LYS A 91 18.50 -5.76 -9.75
CA LYS A 91 18.96 -6.14 -11.10
C LYS A 91 17.79 -6.19 -12.06
N SER A 92 16.67 -6.78 -11.64
CA SER A 92 15.42 -6.83 -12.41
C SER A 92 14.84 -5.43 -12.63
N GLN A 93 14.84 -4.58 -11.60
CA GLN A 93 14.43 -3.17 -11.73
C GLN A 93 15.26 -2.44 -12.79
N LEU A 94 16.59 -2.53 -12.70
CA LEU A 94 17.49 -1.87 -13.65
C LEU A 94 17.27 -2.37 -15.08
N LYS A 95 17.11 -3.68 -15.26
CA LYS A 95 16.82 -4.29 -16.56
C LYS A 95 15.51 -3.73 -17.14
N GLN A 96 14.45 -3.68 -16.35
CA GLN A 96 13.14 -3.18 -16.79
C GLN A 96 13.19 -1.69 -17.15
N LEU A 97 13.82 -0.86 -16.31
CA LEU A 97 14.01 0.56 -16.60
C LEU A 97 14.78 0.76 -17.90
N THR A 98 15.85 0.01 -18.11
CA THR A 98 16.64 0.07 -19.35
C THR A 98 15.80 -0.28 -20.59
N GLN A 99 14.91 -1.27 -20.48
CA GLN A 99 14.00 -1.64 -21.57
C GLN A 99 12.99 -0.52 -21.87
N TRP A 100 12.39 0.08 -20.84
CA TRP A 100 11.43 1.17 -21.02
C TRP A 100 12.06 2.42 -21.61
N VAL A 101 13.28 2.78 -21.18
CA VAL A 101 14.00 3.92 -21.76
C VAL A 101 14.24 3.69 -23.25
N LYS A 102 14.73 2.51 -23.65
CA LYS A 102 14.94 2.17 -25.06
C LYS A 102 13.67 2.21 -25.89
N ALA A 103 12.53 1.79 -25.32
CA ALA A 103 11.27 1.72 -26.05
C ALA A 103 10.55 3.06 -26.21
N ASN A 104 10.76 4.01 -25.29
CA ASN A 104 9.97 5.26 -25.22
C ASN A 104 10.81 6.53 -25.43
N MET A 105 12.13 6.45 -25.36
CA MET A 105 13.06 7.58 -25.52
C MET A 105 14.21 7.28 -26.50
N GLY A 106 14.23 6.08 -27.09
CA GLY A 106 15.22 5.65 -28.09
C GLY A 106 14.72 5.84 -29.51
#